data_AF-A0A7J6S413-F1
#
_entry.id   AF-A0A7J6S413-F1
#
_cell.length_a   1.000
_cell.length_b   1.000
_cell.length_c   1.000
_cell.angle_alpha   90.00
_cell.angle_beta   90.00
_cell.angle_gamma   90.00
#
_symmetry.space_group_name_H-M   'P 1'
#
loop_
_entity.id
_entity.type
_entity.pdbx_description
1 polymer ?
#
loop_
_entity_poly.entity_id
_entity_poly.type
_entity_poly.pdbx_seq_one_letter_code
_entity_poly.pdbx_strand_id
1 'polypeptide(L)'
;MMAPLSQPSLSPQGCLALMAAEGLFLLVLQFDTKHFSDFAARKMCHSLSGLMMLFLPPQYLLCRLYVYAVVIVGLVMTWQLVPALPKWRFGDFGDIGITVYLVIVGFWFYSEYPVAVLAPIFFADPSGAVIGKWASRNLPKYVPWLRILLALLKGLRVASF
;
A
#
# COMPACT_ATOMS: atom_id res chain seq x y z
N MET A 1 11.23 -28.99 9.92
CA MET A 1 11.25 -27.85 10.85
C MET A 1 12.09 -26.76 10.22
N MET A 2 11.49 -25.67 9.74
CA MET A 2 12.27 -24.49 9.34
C MET A 2 12.64 -23.74 10.63
N ALA A 3 13.89 -23.31 10.74
CA ALA A 3 14.32 -22.45 11.85
C ALA A 3 13.43 -21.19 11.87
N PRO A 4 12.99 -20.72 13.05
CA PRO A 4 12.25 -19.47 13.13
C PRO A 4 13.15 -18.37 12.59
N LEU A 5 12.73 -17.72 11.49
CA LEU A 5 13.38 -16.50 11.02
C LEU A 5 13.27 -15.49 12.15
N SER A 6 14.37 -15.27 12.87
CA SER A 6 14.43 -14.29 13.95
C SER A 6 14.22 -12.91 13.33
N GLN A 7 13.01 -12.38 13.41
CA GLN A 7 12.74 -11.02 12.96
C GLN A 7 13.52 -10.05 13.85
N PRO A 8 14.16 -9.02 13.28
CA PRO A 8 14.76 -7.97 14.09
C PRO A 8 13.66 -7.33 14.95
N SER A 9 13.75 -7.52 16.27
CA SER A 9 12.77 -6.96 17.21
C SER A 9 13.16 -5.53 17.57
N LEU A 10 12.38 -4.55 17.11
CA LEU A 10 12.51 -3.17 17.60
C LEU A 10 12.14 -3.11 19.08
N SER A 11 12.81 -2.22 19.81
CA SER A 11 12.37 -1.85 21.17
C SER A 11 10.99 -1.18 21.11
N PRO A 12 10.22 -1.11 22.21
CA PRO A 12 8.97 -0.37 22.25
C PRO A 12 9.11 1.10 21.80
N GLN A 13 10.21 1.75 22.16
CA GLN A 13 10.52 3.11 21.71
C GLN A 13 10.80 3.16 20.20
N GLY A 14 11.51 2.16 19.67
CA GLY A 14 11.72 2.02 18.23
C GLY A 14 10.42 1.85 17.45
N CYS A 15 9.47 1.09 18.00
CA CYS A 15 8.14 0.93 17.41
C CYS A 15 7.38 2.27 17.38
N LEU A 16 7.36 3.01 18.49
CA LEU A 16 6.74 4.33 18.58
C LEU A 16 7.32 5.31 17.57
N ALA A 17 8.65 5.37 17.47
CA ALA A 17 9.33 6.22 16.50
C ALA A 17 8.97 5.85 15.06
N LEU A 18 8.90 4.55 14.75
CA LEU A 18 8.54 4.07 13.42
C LEU A 18 7.09 4.38 13.06
N MET A 19 6.14 4.14 13.97
CA MET A 19 4.71 4.46 13.78
C MET A 19 4.49 5.97 13.60
N ALA A 20 5.21 6.81 14.35
CA ALA A 20 5.17 8.26 14.19
C ALA A 20 5.76 8.71 12.85
N ALA A 21 6.90 8.12 12.43
CA ALA A 21 7.51 8.38 11.15
C ALA A 21 6.60 7.96 9.98
N GLU A 22 5.96 6.79 10.07
CA GLU A 22 5.00 6.32 9.08
C GLU A 22 3.76 7.23 9.02
N GLY A 23 3.21 7.64 10.16
CA GLY A 23 2.09 8.59 10.21
C GLY A 23 2.42 9.92 9.55
N LEU A 24 3.59 10.50 9.85
CA LEU A 24 4.07 11.73 9.22
C LEU A 24 4.27 11.53 7.71
N PHE A 25 4.87 10.42 7.31
CA PHE A 25 5.10 10.08 5.91
C PHE A 25 3.78 9.98 5.13
N LEU A 26 2.77 9.31 5.68
CA LEU A 26 1.43 9.21 5.07
C LEU A 26 0.76 10.58 4.95
N LEU A 27 0.89 11.45 5.96
CA LEU A 27 0.37 12.82 5.88
C LEU A 27 1.06 13.62 4.79
N VAL A 28 2.40 13.54 4.68
CA VAL A 28 3.16 14.18 3.60
C VAL A 28 2.67 13.68 2.24
N LEU A 29 2.56 12.37 2.04
CA LEU A 29 2.07 11.83 0.76
C LEU A 29 0.62 12.22 0.46
N GLN A 30 -0.24 12.32 1.47
CA GLN A 30 -1.65 12.68 1.28
C GLN A 30 -1.82 14.16 0.89
N PHE A 31 -1.01 15.06 1.43
CA PHE A 31 -1.21 16.51 1.24
C PHE A 31 -0.21 17.19 0.30
N ASP A 32 0.98 16.62 0.09
CA ASP A 32 1.97 17.17 -0.83
C ASP A 32 1.68 16.74 -2.28
N THR A 33 0.80 17.50 -2.94
CA THR A 33 0.47 17.32 -4.36
C THR A 33 1.50 17.94 -5.29
N LYS A 34 2.41 18.77 -4.76
CA LYS A 34 3.40 19.51 -5.55
C LYS A 34 4.60 18.64 -5.90
N HIS A 35 5.11 17.87 -4.95
CA HIS A 35 6.32 17.06 -5.15
C HIS A 35 6.00 15.62 -5.55
N PHE A 36 4.82 15.11 -5.19
CA PHE A 36 4.44 13.73 -5.48
C PHE A 36 3.20 13.66 -6.36
N SER A 37 3.33 13.03 -7.54
CA SER A 37 2.17 12.65 -8.35
C SER A 37 1.32 11.60 -7.63
N ASP A 38 0.02 11.50 -7.93
CA ASP A 38 -0.86 10.48 -7.32
C ASP A 38 -0.34 9.06 -7.53
N PHE A 39 0.22 8.78 -8.71
CA PHE A 39 0.88 7.50 -8.97
C PHE A 39 2.06 7.25 -8.01
N ALA A 40 2.93 8.24 -7.82
CA ALA A 40 4.08 8.12 -6.93
C ALA A 40 3.63 7.99 -5.47
N ALA A 41 2.70 8.83 -5.01
CA ALA A 41 2.15 8.78 -3.67
C ALA A 41 1.53 7.40 -3.36
N ARG A 42 0.70 6.87 -4.25
CA ARG A 42 0.10 5.53 -4.10
C ARG A 42 1.15 4.43 -4.00
N LYS A 43 2.17 4.44 -4.87
CA LYS A 43 3.19 3.38 -4.88
C LYS A 43 4.16 3.48 -3.70
N MET A 44 4.55 4.69 -3.30
CA MET A 44 5.37 4.88 -2.11
C MET A 44 4.61 4.58 -0.82
N CYS A 45 3.32 4.94 -0.73
CA CYS A 45 2.48 4.51 0.38
C CYS A 45 2.47 2.98 0.48
N HIS A 46 2.18 2.27 -0.61
CA HIS A 46 2.16 0.81 -0.59
C HIS A 46 3.53 0.21 -0.19
N SER A 47 4.60 0.57 -0.89
CA SER A 47 5.91 -0.07 -0.66
C SER A 47 6.58 0.37 0.63
N LEU A 48 6.55 1.67 0.96
CA LEU A 48 7.30 2.19 2.11
C LEU A 48 6.54 1.97 3.41
N SER A 49 5.22 2.12 3.44
CA SER A 49 4.43 1.69 4.61
C SER A 49 4.56 0.20 4.82
N GLY A 50 4.49 -0.61 3.75
CA GLY A 50 4.77 -2.05 3.84
C GLY A 50 6.15 -2.35 4.42
N LEU A 51 7.21 -1.66 3.95
CA LEU A 51 8.55 -1.78 4.52
C LEU A 51 8.60 -1.41 6.00
N MET A 52 7.98 -0.31 6.41
CA MET A 52 7.93 0.09 7.83
C MET A 52 7.17 -0.95 8.67
N MET A 53 6.03 -1.44 8.18
CA MET A 53 5.25 -2.49 8.85
C MET A 53 6.01 -3.80 9.03
N LEU A 54 6.96 -4.14 8.15
CA LEU A 54 7.82 -5.34 8.32
C LEU A 54 8.65 -5.32 9.61
N PHE A 55 8.91 -4.13 10.16
CA PHE A 55 9.66 -3.96 11.41
C PHE A 55 8.77 -3.83 12.64
N LEU A 56 7.45 -3.80 12.49
CA LEU A 56 6.53 -3.74 13.62
C LEU A 56 6.27 -5.16 14.17
N PRO A 57 6.69 -5.47 15.40
CA PRO A 57 6.45 -6.78 16.00
C PRO A 57 4.96 -6.93 16.33
N PRO A 58 4.27 -7.93 15.76
CA PRO A 58 2.84 -8.10 16.00
C PRO A 58 2.53 -8.56 17.44
N GLN A 59 3.53 -8.97 18.23
CA GLN A 59 3.37 -9.37 19.63
C GLN A 59 3.07 -8.16 20.54
N TYR A 60 3.43 -6.95 20.12
CA TYR A 60 3.11 -5.74 20.88
C TYR A 60 1.70 -5.27 20.52
N LEU A 61 0.82 -5.26 21.54
CA LEU A 61 -0.56 -4.78 21.40
C LEU A 61 -0.63 -3.40 20.74
N LEU A 62 0.29 -2.48 21.12
CA LEU A 62 0.35 -1.14 20.56
C LEU A 62 0.59 -1.14 19.04
N CYS A 63 1.47 -2.02 18.52
CA CYS A 63 1.73 -2.14 17.10
C CYS A 63 0.51 -2.67 16.35
N ARG A 64 -0.21 -3.65 16.92
CA ARG A 64 -1.46 -4.15 16.35
C ARG A 64 -2.54 -3.07 16.30
N LEU A 65 -2.74 -2.33 17.38
CA LEU A 65 -3.71 -1.23 17.44
C LEU A 65 -3.39 -0.17 16.38
N TYR A 66 -2.12 0.16 16.19
CA TYR A 66 -1.69 1.07 15.12
C TYR A 66 -2.03 0.52 13.73
N VAL A 67 -1.68 -0.73 13.43
CA VAL A 67 -1.99 -1.34 12.13
C VAL A 67 -3.50 -1.41 11.90
N TYR A 68 -4.29 -1.71 12.93
CA TYR A 68 -5.75 -1.69 12.85
C TYR A 68 -6.28 -0.29 12.56
N ALA A 69 -5.71 0.75 13.16
CA ALA A 69 -6.07 2.13 12.83
C ALA A 69 -5.76 2.44 11.35
N VAL A 70 -4.59 2.03 10.84
CA VAL A 70 -4.23 2.19 9.41
C VAL A 70 -5.20 1.43 8.50
N VAL A 71 -5.55 0.18 8.85
CA VAL A 71 -6.52 -0.64 8.10
C VAL A 71 -7.90 0.01 8.08
N ILE A 72 -8.41 0.42 9.23
CA ILE A 72 -9.75 1.04 9.35
C ILE A 72 -9.78 2.36 8.58
N VAL A 73 -8.81 3.25 8.80
CA VAL A 73 -8.74 4.53 8.08
C VAL A 73 -8.60 4.30 6.58
N GLY A 74 -7.73 3.39 6.16
CA GLY A 74 -7.56 3.03 4.75
C GLY A 74 -8.85 2.56 4.09
N LEU A 75 -9.63 1.70 4.78
CA LEU A 75 -10.93 1.22 4.30
C LEU A 75 -11.98 2.35 4.26
N VAL A 76 -12.08 3.14 5.33
CA VAL A 76 -12.98 4.31 5.40
C VAL A 76 -12.72 5.28 4.25
N MET A 77 -11.44 5.56 3.95
CA MET A 77 -11.04 6.45 2.88
C MET A 77 -11.27 5.83 1.49
N THR A 78 -10.95 4.55 1.30
CA THR A 78 -11.12 3.83 0.02
C THR A 78 -12.59 3.73 -0.39
N TRP A 79 -13.47 3.53 0.58
CA TRP A 79 -14.92 3.43 0.36
C TRP A 79 -15.67 4.75 0.60
N GLN A 80 -14.94 5.85 0.86
CA GLN A 80 -15.51 7.19 1.12
C GLN A 80 -16.67 7.17 2.13
N LEU A 81 -16.54 6.38 3.21
CA LEU A 81 -17.61 6.21 4.19
C LEU A 81 -17.90 7.49 4.99
N VAL A 82 -16.99 8.48 4.93
CA VAL A 82 -17.15 9.79 5.55
C VAL A 82 -16.97 10.88 4.48
N PRO A 83 -18.07 11.47 3.96
CA PRO A 83 -18.01 12.43 2.84
C PRO A 83 -17.22 13.72 3.11
N ALA A 84 -17.03 14.09 4.38
CA ALA A 84 -16.31 15.30 4.77
C ALA A 84 -14.77 15.16 4.68
N LEU A 85 -14.25 13.95 4.44
CA LEU A 85 -12.81 13.71 4.35
C LEU A 85 -12.24 14.12 2.99
N PRO A 86 -10.96 14.54 2.93
CA PRO A 86 -10.33 14.91 1.68
C PRO A 86 -10.26 13.72 0.71
N LYS A 87 -10.14 14.01 -0.58
CA LYS A 87 -9.99 12.98 -1.62
C LYS A 87 -8.79 12.08 -1.29
N TRP A 88 -9.06 10.78 -1.19
CA TRP A 88 -8.03 9.78 -0.95
C TRP A 88 -7.07 9.67 -2.13
N ARG A 89 -5.76 9.77 -1.86
CA ARG A 89 -4.73 9.70 -2.92
C ARG A 89 -4.13 8.32 -3.13
N PHE A 90 -4.31 7.42 -2.17
CA PHE A 90 -3.66 6.11 -2.21
C PHE A 90 -4.49 5.04 -2.91
N GLY A 91 -5.71 5.37 -3.34
CA GLY A 91 -6.62 4.45 -4.02
C GLY A 91 -7.73 5.16 -4.76
N ASP A 92 -8.38 4.42 -5.65
CA ASP A 92 -9.64 4.84 -6.27
C ASP A 92 -10.82 4.43 -5.37
N PHE A 93 -12.00 5.02 -5.60
CA PHE A 93 -13.20 4.63 -4.89
C PHE A 93 -13.53 3.14 -5.11
N GLY A 94 -13.75 2.41 -4.02
CA GLY A 94 -14.09 0.99 -4.08
C GLY A 94 -12.96 0.10 -4.58
N ASP A 95 -11.70 0.51 -4.42
CA ASP A 95 -10.55 -0.28 -4.85
C ASP A 95 -10.47 -1.62 -4.08
N ILE A 96 -10.88 -2.70 -4.77
CA ILE A 96 -10.91 -4.06 -4.24
C ILE A 96 -9.51 -4.55 -3.89
N GLY A 97 -8.49 -4.17 -4.66
CA GLY A 97 -7.10 -4.56 -4.42
C GLY A 97 -6.61 -4.03 -3.07
N ILE A 98 -6.87 -2.75 -2.79
CA ILE A 98 -6.55 -2.13 -1.50
C ILE A 98 -7.36 -2.76 -0.37
N THR A 99 -8.65 -3.03 -0.61
CA THR A 99 -9.52 -3.67 0.39
C THR A 99 -8.97 -5.03 0.81
N VAL A 100 -8.67 -5.91 -0.15
CA VAL A 100 -8.11 -7.24 0.10
C VAL A 100 -6.75 -7.13 0.78
N TYR A 101 -5.89 -6.23 0.31
CA TYR A 101 -4.59 -5.95 0.92
C TYR A 101 -4.71 -5.61 2.41
N LEU A 102 -5.55 -4.63 2.77
CA LEU A 102 -5.74 -4.19 4.15
C LEU A 102 -6.33 -5.30 5.04
N VAL A 103 -7.26 -6.09 4.51
CA VAL A 103 -7.83 -7.24 5.24
C VAL A 103 -6.77 -8.30 5.52
N ILE A 104 -5.94 -8.65 4.53
CA ILE A 104 -4.84 -9.61 4.71
C ILE A 104 -3.86 -9.11 5.77
N VAL A 105 -3.42 -7.86 5.67
CA VAL A 105 -2.47 -7.26 6.63
C VAL A 105 -3.07 -7.25 8.04
N GLY A 106 -4.32 -6.80 8.19
CA GLY A 106 -5.01 -6.78 9.48
C GLY A 106 -5.15 -8.18 10.10
N PHE A 107 -5.54 -9.17 9.29
CA PHE A 107 -5.62 -10.56 9.72
C PHE A 107 -4.26 -11.14 10.14
N TRP A 108 -3.18 -10.78 9.44
CA TRP A 108 -1.83 -11.23 9.74
C TRP A 108 -1.35 -10.72 11.10
N PHE A 109 -1.60 -9.44 11.39
CA PHE A 109 -1.29 -8.84 12.70
C PHE A 109 -2.20 -9.38 13.81
N TYR A 110 -3.46 -9.69 13.52
CA TYR A 110 -4.35 -10.37 14.46
C TYR A 110 -3.86 -11.75 14.87
N SER A 111 -3.36 -12.52 13.90
CA SER A 111 -2.85 -13.88 14.11
C SER A 111 -1.42 -13.91 14.66
N GLU A 112 -0.79 -12.74 14.87
CA GLU A 112 0.60 -12.59 15.31
C GLU A 112 1.62 -13.35 14.45
N TYR A 113 1.33 -13.51 13.15
CA TYR A 113 2.21 -14.22 12.24
C TYR A 113 3.45 -13.40 11.88
N PRO A 114 4.58 -14.06 11.53
CA PRO A 114 5.78 -13.35 11.10
C PRO A 114 5.49 -12.43 9.91
N VAL A 115 5.72 -11.13 10.09
CA VAL A 115 5.34 -10.10 9.10
C VAL A 115 6.22 -10.19 7.86
N ALA A 116 7.44 -10.73 7.98
CA ALA A 116 8.33 -11.01 6.85
C ALA A 116 7.67 -11.79 5.71
N VAL A 117 6.69 -12.65 6.02
CA VAL A 117 5.96 -13.43 5.00
C VAL A 117 5.13 -12.52 4.08
N LEU A 118 4.74 -11.33 4.54
CA LEU A 118 4.02 -10.33 3.74
C LEU A 118 4.95 -9.48 2.86
N ALA A 119 6.28 -9.59 2.97
CA ALA A 119 7.18 -8.78 2.15
C ALA A 119 6.85 -8.82 0.63
N PRO A 120 6.51 -9.97 0.02
CA PRO A 120 6.14 -10.00 -1.39
C PRO A 120 4.92 -9.12 -1.73
N ILE A 121 3.89 -9.07 -0.87
CA ILE A 121 2.69 -8.27 -1.16
C ILE A 121 3.01 -6.76 -1.14
N PHE A 122 3.92 -6.33 -0.26
CA PHE A 122 4.33 -4.93 -0.14
C PHE A 122 5.15 -4.43 -1.34
N PHE A 123 5.93 -5.30 -1.98
CA PHE A 123 6.87 -4.88 -3.03
C PHE A 123 6.47 -5.29 -4.44
N ALA A 124 5.75 -6.40 -4.63
CA ALA A 124 5.46 -6.92 -5.96
C ALA A 124 4.58 -5.97 -6.80
N ASP A 125 3.46 -5.49 -6.25
CA ASP A 125 2.57 -4.55 -6.95
C ASP A 125 3.27 -3.21 -7.30
N PRO A 126 3.94 -2.51 -6.37
CA PRO A 126 4.61 -1.26 -6.71
C PRO A 126 5.76 -1.45 -7.69
N SER A 127 6.56 -2.51 -7.54
CA SER A 127 7.65 -2.81 -8.48
C SER A 127 7.11 -3.12 -9.88
N GLY A 128 6.09 -3.98 -9.98
CA GLY A 128 5.43 -4.31 -11.23
C GLY A 128 4.82 -3.09 -11.92
N ALA A 129 4.19 -2.18 -11.16
CA ALA A 129 3.62 -0.96 -11.73
C ALA A 129 4.68 0.04 -12.20
N VAL A 130 5.78 0.20 -11.47
CA VAL A 130 6.90 1.08 -11.88
C VAL A 130 7.57 0.54 -13.15
N ILE A 131 7.92 -0.74 -13.15
CA ILE A 131 8.52 -1.41 -14.32
C ILE A 131 7.54 -1.38 -15.51
N GLY A 132 6.27 -1.69 -15.29
CA GLY A 132 5.23 -1.66 -16.33
C GLY A 132 5.05 -0.26 -16.94
N LYS A 133 5.05 0.79 -16.12
CA LYS A 133 4.98 2.19 -16.59
C LYS A 133 6.22 2.58 -17.40
N TRP A 134 7.41 2.15 -16.97
CA TRP A 134 8.64 2.38 -17.70
C TRP A 134 8.67 1.61 -19.03
N ALA A 135 8.32 0.32 -19.04
CA ALA A 135 8.31 -0.53 -20.22
C ALA A 135 7.28 -0.04 -21.26
N SER A 136 6.10 0.40 -20.82
CA SER A 136 5.08 0.98 -21.71
C SER A 136 5.56 2.22 -22.47
N ARG A 137 6.47 3.00 -21.86
CA ARG A 137 7.04 4.21 -22.46
C ARG A 137 8.20 3.89 -23.40
N ASN A 138 9.08 2.98 -23.00
CA ASN A 138 10.36 2.75 -23.66
C ASN A 138 10.37 1.57 -24.65
N LEU A 139 9.49 0.58 -24.48
CA LEU A 139 9.43 -0.62 -25.32
C LEU A 139 8.08 -0.79 -26.05
N PRO A 140 7.51 0.25 -26.66
CA PRO A 140 6.14 0.20 -27.19
C PRO A 140 5.97 -0.76 -28.39
N LYS A 141 7.07 -1.21 -29.01
CA LYS A 141 7.09 -2.17 -30.13
C LYS A 141 7.08 -3.63 -29.68
N TYR A 142 7.58 -3.93 -28.47
CA TYR A 142 7.77 -5.30 -27.98
C TYR A 142 6.61 -5.84 -27.15
N VAL A 143 5.60 -5.00 -26.91
CA VAL A 143 4.40 -5.39 -26.14
C VAL A 143 3.13 -5.06 -26.94
N PRO A 144 2.88 -5.70 -28.11
CA PRO A 144 1.71 -5.39 -28.95
C PRO A 144 0.39 -5.58 -28.21
N TRP A 145 0.31 -6.61 -27.36
CA TRP A 145 -0.84 -6.89 -26.51
C TRP A 145 -1.09 -5.80 -25.47
N LEU A 146 -0.05 -5.09 -25.00
CA LEU A 146 -0.20 -3.97 -24.07
C LEU A 146 -0.83 -2.77 -24.75
N ARG A 147 -0.58 -2.55 -26.05
CA ARG A 147 -1.28 -1.52 -26.83
C ARG A 147 -2.76 -1.86 -27.02
N ILE A 148 -3.07 -3.12 -27.31
CA ILE A 148 -4.45 -3.61 -27.42
C ILE A 148 -5.16 -3.49 -26.07
N LEU A 149 -4.52 -3.92 -24.99
CA LEU A 149 -5.04 -3.82 -23.62
C LEU A 149 -5.25 -2.35 -23.21
N LEU A 150 -4.29 -1.46 -23.47
CA LEU A 150 -4.42 -0.03 -23.18
C LEU A 150 -5.48 0.65 -24.07
N ALA A 151 -5.64 0.24 -25.31
CA ALA A 151 -6.70 0.73 -26.20
C ALA A 151 -8.08 0.26 -25.74
N LEU A 152 -8.21 -1.01 -25.32
CA LEU A 152 -9.43 -1.55 -24.73
C LEU A 152 -9.77 -0.86 -23.40
N LEU A 153 -8.80 -0.66 -22.51
CA LEU A 153 -8.99 0.04 -21.24
C LEU A 153 -9.32 1.54 -21.42
N LYS A 154 -8.77 2.19 -22.44
CA LYS A 154 -9.15 3.56 -22.80
C LYS A 154 -10.53 3.63 -23.45
N GLY A 155 -10.89 2.66 -24.29
CA GLY A 155 -12.23 2.56 -24.89
C GLY A 155 -13.33 2.30 -23.86
N LEU A 156 -13.03 1.51 -22.81
CA LEU A 156 -13.96 1.26 -21.70
C LEU A 156 -14.19 2.50 -20.81
N ARG A 157 -13.20 3.41 -20.67
CA ARG A 157 -13.38 4.68 -19.93
C ARG A 157 -14.27 5.70 -20.65
N VAL A 158 -14.55 5.53 -21.94
CA VAL A 158 -15.51 6.41 -22.67
C VAL A 158 -16.95 5.90 -22.51
N ALA A 159 -17.15 4.67 -22.00
CA ALA A 159 -18.46 4.04 -21.85
C ALA A 159 -19.04 4.09 -20.41
N SER A 160 -18.33 4.66 -19.45
CA SER A 160 -18.80 4.83 -18.07
C SER A 160 -19.00 6.32 -17.78
N PHE A 161 -20.24 6.78 -17.98
CA PHE A 161 -20.80 8.01 -17.40
C PHE A 161 -20.98 7.86 -15.90
#